data_AF-A0A2E3W4Q4-F1
#
_entry.id   AF-A0A2E3W4Q4-F1
#
_cell.length_a   1.000
_cell.length_b   1.000
_cell.length_c   1.000
_cell.angle_alpha   90.00
_cell.angle_beta   90.00
_cell.angle_gamma   90.00
#
_symmetry.space_group_name_H-M   'P 1'
#
loop_
_entity.id
_entity.type
_entity.pdbx_description
1 polymer ?
#
loop_
_entity_poly.entity_id
_entity_poly.type
_entity_poly.pdbx_seq_one_letter_code
_entity_poly.pdbx_strand_id
1 'polypeptide(L)'
;MNSKNQDVLFKAVNTAHELAELCLNLLEKKKYDKALEILNNKERVVNIILHLDEQYGIPKDNNQLNKLFSEITKMDQEIFNLLTHEKLLTQNEIAKTRKNKENFKGYNLNDLK
;
A
#
# COMPACT_ATOMS: atom_id res chain seq x y z
N MET A 1 10.61 -23.23 -17.43
CA MET A 1 9.58 -22.24 -17.85
C MET A 1 9.68 -22.03 -19.36
N ASN A 2 8.57 -22.04 -20.11
CA ASN A 2 8.61 -21.73 -21.55
C ASN A 2 8.62 -20.20 -21.79
N SER A 3 8.98 -19.76 -23.00
CA SER A 3 9.11 -18.33 -23.35
C SER A 3 7.81 -17.54 -23.09
N LYS A 4 6.65 -18.11 -23.43
CA LYS A 4 5.35 -17.47 -23.20
C LYS A 4 5.08 -17.21 -21.71
N ASN A 5 5.41 -18.16 -20.84
CA ASN A 5 5.23 -18.01 -19.40
C ASN A 5 6.21 -16.99 -18.83
N GLN A 6 7.45 -16.93 -19.35
CA GLN A 6 8.43 -15.91 -18.98
C GLN A 6 7.93 -14.51 -19.31
N ASP A 7 7.32 -14.31 -20.48
CA ASP A 7 6.74 -13.03 -20.86
C ASP A 7 5.58 -12.62 -19.93
N VAL A 8 4.73 -13.59 -19.55
CA VAL A 8 3.63 -13.35 -18.60
C VAL A 8 4.15 -12.96 -17.22
N LEU A 9 5.17 -13.66 -16.71
CA LEU A 9 5.82 -13.31 -15.44
C LEU A 9 6.40 -11.90 -15.51
N PHE A 10 7.15 -11.60 -16.58
CA PHE A 10 7.78 -10.31 -16.76
C PHE A 10 6.76 -9.18 -16.80
N LYS A 11 5.65 -9.39 -17.52
CA LYS A 11 4.52 -8.46 -17.56
C LYS A 11 3.90 -8.28 -16.18
N ALA A 12 3.65 -9.37 -15.45
CA ALA A 12 3.06 -9.30 -14.11
C ALA A 12 3.96 -8.52 -13.13
N VAL A 13 5.27 -8.76 -13.15
CA VAL A 13 6.24 -8.04 -12.30
C VAL A 13 6.30 -6.55 -12.65
N ASN A 14 6.32 -6.19 -13.94
CA ASN A 14 6.25 -4.78 -14.34
C ASN A 14 4.93 -4.12 -13.92
N THR A 15 3.80 -4.80 -14.07
CA THR A 15 2.51 -4.28 -13.60
C THR A 15 2.52 -4.10 -12.08
N ALA A 16 3.11 -5.00 -11.31
CA ALA A 16 3.25 -4.82 -9.85
C ALA A 16 4.11 -3.60 -9.49
N HIS A 17 5.17 -3.34 -10.26
CA HIS A 17 6.01 -2.15 -10.14
C HIS A 17 5.23 -0.86 -10.44
N GLU A 18 4.55 -0.80 -11.58
CA GLU A 18 3.73 0.37 -11.96
C GLU A 18 2.62 0.66 -10.94
N LEU A 19 1.98 -0.38 -10.40
CA LEU A 19 0.96 -0.23 -9.36
C LEU A 19 1.56 0.28 -8.04
N ALA A 20 2.80 -0.10 -7.70
CA ALA A 20 3.51 0.42 -6.53
C ALA A 20 3.80 1.93 -6.68
N GLU A 21 4.33 2.35 -7.84
CA GLU A 21 4.58 3.76 -8.15
C GLU A 21 3.29 4.59 -8.13
N LEU A 22 2.22 4.06 -8.72
CA LEU A 22 0.91 4.73 -8.71
C LEU A 22 0.36 4.86 -7.29
N CYS A 23 0.51 3.84 -6.46
CA CYS A 23 0.09 3.87 -5.07
C CYS A 23 0.85 4.95 -4.28
N LEU A 24 2.18 5.02 -4.41
CA LEU A 24 3.00 6.07 -3.78
C LEU A 24 2.51 7.46 -4.18
N ASN A 25 2.36 7.71 -5.48
CA ASN A 25 1.85 8.97 -6.01
C ASN A 25 0.46 9.36 -5.45
N LEU A 26 -0.42 8.38 -5.21
CA LEU A 26 -1.74 8.62 -4.63
C LEU A 26 -1.67 8.92 -3.12
N LEU A 27 -0.80 8.25 -2.39
CA LEU A 27 -0.57 8.47 -0.96
C LEU A 27 0.03 9.85 -0.70
N GLU A 28 1.01 10.29 -1.48
CA GLU A 28 1.57 11.65 -1.40
C GLU A 28 0.49 12.73 -1.62
N LYS A 29 -0.46 12.45 -2.52
CA LYS A 29 -1.60 13.32 -2.81
C LYS A 29 -2.77 13.14 -1.83
N LYS A 30 -2.60 12.35 -0.78
CA LYS A 30 -3.61 12.03 0.25
C LYS A 30 -4.91 11.45 -0.31
N LYS A 31 -4.84 10.75 -1.45
CA LYS A 31 -5.98 10.09 -2.11
C LYS A 31 -6.09 8.63 -1.64
N TYR A 32 -6.36 8.43 -0.35
CA TYR A 32 -6.28 7.12 0.31
C TYR A 32 -7.26 6.09 -0.26
N ASP A 33 -8.51 6.47 -0.58
CA ASP A 33 -9.49 5.54 -1.15
C ASP A 33 -9.01 4.96 -2.49
N LYS A 34 -8.45 5.82 -3.35
CA LYS A 34 -7.87 5.39 -4.62
C LYS A 34 -6.61 4.57 -4.43
N ALA A 35 -5.76 4.92 -3.47
CA ALA A 35 -4.57 4.14 -3.14
C ALA A 35 -4.94 2.72 -2.68
N LEU A 36 -6.02 2.57 -1.91
CA LEU A 36 -6.54 1.27 -1.48
C LEU A 36 -7.01 0.41 -2.65
N GLU A 37 -7.73 0.99 -3.62
CA GLU A 37 -8.12 0.28 -4.84
C GLU A 37 -6.90 -0.24 -5.62
N ILE A 38 -5.85 0.58 -5.71
CA ILE A 38 -4.59 0.19 -6.37
C ILE A 38 -3.88 -0.93 -5.60
N LEU A 39 -3.84 -0.87 -4.26
CA LEU A 39 -3.26 -1.93 -3.44
C LEU A 39 -3.98 -3.27 -3.61
N ASN A 40 -5.31 -3.27 -3.63
CA ASN A 40 -6.10 -4.48 -3.86
C ASN A 40 -5.81 -5.10 -5.24
N ASN A 41 -5.61 -4.26 -6.26
CA ASN A 41 -5.23 -4.74 -7.58
C ASN A 41 -3.79 -5.26 -7.60
N LYS A 42 -2.86 -4.61 -6.89
CA LYS A 42 -1.48 -5.07 -6.74
C LYS A 42 -1.40 -6.42 -6.06
N GLU A 43 -2.20 -6.66 -5.02
CA GLU A 43 -2.29 -7.96 -4.34
C GLU A 43 -2.68 -9.08 -5.31
N ARG A 44 -3.65 -8.84 -6.20
CA ARG A 44 -4.04 -9.81 -7.24
C ARG A 44 -2.88 -10.12 -8.19
N VAL A 45 -2.11 -9.11 -8.58
CA VAL A 45 -0.94 -9.29 -9.46
C VAL A 45 0.17 -10.05 -8.74
N VAL A 46 0.42 -9.76 -7.46
CA VAL A 46 1.37 -10.51 -6.63
C VAL A 46 0.95 -11.98 -6.52
N ASN A 47 -0.33 -12.27 -6.32
CA ASN A 47 -0.82 -13.65 -6.29
C ASN A 47 -0.60 -14.39 -7.61
N ILE A 48 -0.71 -13.69 -8.75
CA ILE A 48 -0.37 -14.25 -10.06
C ILE A 48 1.15 -14.56 -10.13
N ILE A 49 2.01 -13.66 -9.66
CA ILE A 49 3.46 -13.87 -9.63
C ILE A 49 3.82 -15.07 -8.76
N LEU A 50 3.23 -15.18 -7.56
CA LEU A 50 3.44 -16.30 -6.65
C LEU A 50 3.01 -17.63 -7.28
N HIS A 51 1.85 -17.66 -7.93
CA HIS A 51 1.40 -18.85 -8.63
C HIS A 51 2.32 -19.27 -9.78
N LEU A 52 2.88 -18.31 -10.52
CA LEU A 52 3.84 -18.57 -11.58
C LEU A 52 5.18 -19.09 -11.01
N ASP A 53 5.61 -18.58 -9.87
CA ASP A 53 6.81 -19.08 -9.17
C ASP A 53 6.61 -20.51 -8.69
N GLU A 54 5.48 -20.81 -8.04
CA GLU A 54 5.13 -22.16 -7.58
C GLU A 54 5.10 -23.19 -8.73
N GLN A 55 4.52 -22.82 -9.87
CA GLN A 55 4.38 -23.75 -11.00
C GLN A 55 5.66 -23.92 -11.83
N TYR A 56 6.43 -22.86 -12.01
CA TYR A 56 7.48 -22.82 -13.03
C TYR A 56 8.87 -22.44 -12.51
N GLY A 57 8.95 -21.91 -11.29
CA GLY A 57 10.14 -21.32 -10.68
C GLY A 57 10.54 -20.01 -11.34
N ILE A 58 10.78 -18.98 -10.53
CA ILE A 58 11.39 -17.74 -11.00
C ILE A 58 12.89 -18.00 -11.28
N PRO A 59 13.40 -17.62 -12.46
CA PRO A 59 14.81 -17.76 -12.78
C PRO A 59 15.66 -16.87 -11.84
N LYS A 60 16.46 -17.48 -10.98
CA LYS A 60 17.29 -16.77 -9.99
C LYS A 60 18.37 -15.88 -10.63
N ASP A 61 18.84 -16.24 -11.81
CA ASP A 61 19.89 -15.50 -12.53
C ASP A 61 19.35 -14.39 -13.44
N ASN A 62 18.06 -14.06 -13.34
CA ASN A 62 17.48 -12.95 -14.09
C ASN A 62 17.70 -11.63 -13.34
N ASN A 63 18.80 -10.96 -13.66
CA ASN A 63 19.18 -9.67 -13.06
C ASN A 63 18.09 -8.59 -13.16
N GLN A 64 17.31 -8.58 -14.25
CA GLN A 64 16.26 -7.58 -14.46
C GLN A 64 15.07 -7.83 -13.53
N LEU A 65 14.62 -9.08 -13.41
CA LEU A 65 13.58 -9.46 -12.46
C LEU A 65 14.01 -9.20 -11.02
N ASN A 66 15.24 -9.57 -10.66
CA ASN A 66 15.78 -9.33 -9.32
C ASN A 66 15.82 -7.84 -8.97
N LYS A 67 16.18 -6.99 -9.94
CA LYS A 67 16.14 -5.53 -9.77
C LYS A 67 14.72 -5.04 -9.53
N LEU A 68 13.75 -5.45 -10.35
CA LEU A 68 12.35 -5.08 -10.21
C LEU A 68 11.77 -5.53 -8.86
N PHE A 69 12.07 -6.75 -8.40
CA PHE A 69 11.64 -7.21 -7.07
C PHE A 69 12.23 -6.35 -5.95
N SER A 70 13.50 -5.96 -6.06
CA SER A 70 14.13 -5.07 -5.09
C SER A 70 13.47 -3.69 -5.07
N GLU A 71 13.15 -3.13 -6.24
CA GLU A 71 12.45 -1.84 -6.38
C GLU A 71 11.04 -1.90 -5.80
N ILE A 72 10.27 -2.93 -6.15
CA ILE A 72 8.93 -3.19 -5.58
C ILE A 72 9.00 -3.27 -4.06
N THR A 73 9.95 -4.03 -3.51
CA THR A 73 10.11 -4.19 -2.06
C THR A 73 10.40 -2.87 -1.36
N LYS A 74 11.24 -2.01 -1.96
CA LYS A 74 11.53 -0.68 -1.41
C LYS A 74 10.29 0.20 -1.41
N MET A 75 9.55 0.22 -2.52
CA MET A 75 8.30 0.99 -2.63
C MET A 75 7.25 0.49 -1.64
N ASP A 76 7.14 -0.82 -1.43
CA ASP A 76 6.21 -1.40 -0.45
C ASP A 76 6.55 -1.00 0.98
N GLN A 77 7.84 -0.95 1.31
CA GLN A 77 8.28 -0.46 2.61
C GLN A 77 7.93 1.02 2.80
N GLU A 78 8.06 1.83 1.76
CA GLU A 78 7.69 3.24 1.78
C GLU A 78 6.17 3.45 1.92
N ILE A 79 5.37 2.73 1.15
CA ILE A 79 3.91 2.68 1.26
C ILE A 79 3.50 2.34 2.70
N PHE A 80 4.12 1.30 3.27
CA PHE A 80 3.85 0.89 4.65
C PHE A 80 4.17 1.99 5.66
N ASN A 81 5.30 2.70 5.48
CA ASN A 81 5.69 3.79 6.36
C ASN A 81 4.69 4.97 6.29
N LEU A 82 4.26 5.36 5.08
CA LEU A 82 3.28 6.42 4.87
C LEU A 82 1.93 6.09 5.52
N LEU A 83 1.43 4.87 5.31
CA LEU A 83 0.17 4.41 5.91
C LEU A 83 0.26 4.32 7.43
N THR A 84 1.40 3.88 7.97
CA THR A 84 1.62 3.81 9.42
C THR A 84 1.65 5.21 10.04
N HIS A 85 2.29 6.17 9.38
CA HIS A 85 2.30 7.56 9.81
C HIS A 85 0.88 8.14 9.81
N GLU A 86 0.11 7.94 8.74
CA GLU A 86 -1.27 8.42 8.65
C GLU A 86 -2.18 7.79 9.72
N LYS A 87 -2.01 6.50 9.98
CA LYS A 87 -2.72 5.80 11.06
C LYS A 87 -2.46 6.45 12.41
N LEU A 88 -1.21 6.80 12.71
CA LEU A 88 -0.85 7.45 13.97
C LEU A 88 -1.48 8.84 14.09
N LEU A 89 -1.45 9.64 13.02
CA LEU A 89 -2.11 10.95 12.98
C LEU A 89 -3.61 10.84 13.23
N THR A 90 -4.27 9.94 12.52
CA THR A 90 -5.72 9.69 12.65
C THR A 90 -6.08 9.26 14.08
N GLN A 91 -5.29 8.36 14.69
CA GLN A 91 -5.50 7.94 16.08
C GLN A 91 -5.38 9.10 17.08
N ASN A 92 -4.39 9.97 16.88
CA ASN A 92 -4.20 11.15 17.72
C ASN A 92 -5.37 12.15 17.59
N GLU A 93 -5.90 12.34 16.38
CA GLU A 93 -7.06 13.19 16.14
C GLU A 93 -8.34 12.63 16.79
N ILE A 94 -8.55 11.32 16.71
CA ILE A 94 -9.66 10.64 17.39
C ILE A 94 -9.55 10.83 18.91
N ALA A 95 -8.35 10.66 19.48
CA ALA A 95 -8.12 10.84 20.92
C ALA A 95 -8.38 12.29 21.36
N LYS A 96 -7.88 13.28 20.61
CA LYS A 96 -8.17 14.71 20.86
C LYS A 96 -9.67 15.01 20.79
N THR A 97 -10.35 14.49 19.78
CA THR A 97 -11.81 14.69 19.60
C THR A 97 -12.60 14.09 20.76
N ARG A 98 -12.21 12.90 21.25
CA ARG A 98 -12.84 12.27 22.41
C ARG A 98 -12.64 13.10 23.68
N LYS A 99 -11.41 13.53 23.97
CA LYS A 99 -11.09 14.41 25.10
C LYS A 99 -11.88 15.72 25.05
N ASN A 100 -11.97 16.33 23.87
CA ASN A 100 -12.74 17.57 23.71
C ASN A 100 -14.24 17.33 23.97
N LYS A 101 -14.82 16.24 23.46
CA LYS A 101 -16.23 15.88 23.73
C LYS A 101 -16.49 15.63 25.22
N GLU A 102 -15.54 15.05 25.96
CA GLU A 102 -15.64 14.90 27.42
C GLU A 102 -15.61 16.25 28.13
N ASN A 103 -14.71 17.16 27.72
CA ASN A 103 -14.67 18.52 28.26
C ASN A 103 -15.98 19.27 28.02
N PHE A 104 -16.60 19.13 26.83
CA PHE A 104 -17.89 19.76 26.53
C PHE A 104 -19.06 19.18 27.35
N LYS A 105 -19.00 17.90 27.77
CA LYS A 105 -20.00 17.34 28.69
C LYS A 105 -19.91 17.92 30.10
N GLY A 106 -18.75 18.47 30.49
CA GLY A 106 -18.55 19.17 31.76
C GLY A 106 -18.98 20.64 31.75
N TYR A 107 -19.19 21.24 30.57
CA TYR A 107 -19.79 22.57 30.46
C TYR A 107 -21.30 22.45 30.54
N ASN A 108 -21.85 22.70 31.73
CA ASN A 108 -23.28 22.88 31.91
C ASN A 108 -23.67 24.22 31.27
N LEU A 109 -24.25 24.18 30.06
CA LEU A 109 -24.73 25.37 29.33
C LEU A 109 -25.85 26.14 30.07
N ASN A 110 -26.28 25.65 31.23
CA ASN A 110 -27.28 26.29 32.10
C ASN A 110 -26.71 27.37 33.04
N ASP A 111 -25.38 27.47 33.20
CA ASP A 111 -24.74 28.45 34.09
C ASP A 111 -24.33 29.77 33.39
N LEU A 112 -24.63 29.90 32.08
CA LEU A 112 -24.54 31.17 31.34
C LEU A 112 -25.89 31.91 31.42
N LYS A 113 -26.22 32.45 32.59
CA LYS A 113 -27.31 33.43 32.76
C LYS A 113 -26.78 34.73 33.33
#